data_AF-A0A2S9FKT1-F1
#
_entry.id   AF-A0A2S9FKT1-F1
#
_cell.length_a   1.000
_cell.length_b   1.000
_cell.length_c   1.000
_cell.angle_alpha   90.00
_cell.angle_beta   90.00
_cell.angle_gamma   90.00
#
_symmetry.space_group_name_H-M   'P 1'
#
loop_
_entity.id
_entity.type
_entity.pdbx_description
1 polymer ?
#
loop_
_entity_poly.entity_id
_entity_poly.type
_entity_poly.pdbx_seq_one_letter_code
_entity_poly.pdbx_strand_id
1 'polypeptide(L)'
;LRLVGLHSHIGSQIFDVAGFELAAHRVIGLLRDVVAEFGVDKTAQMEIVDLGGGLGISYLPHENPPPMRELAGKLQTIVRNESAAVGLPAPKLVVEPGRAIAGPGTITLYEVGTVKDVAVASDRHRRYVSVDGGMSDNIRTSLYGAEYDVRLLSRTSDAAPTLAR
;
A
#
# COMPACT_ATOMS: atom_id res chain seq x y z
N LEU A 1 0.33 -31.10 -9.69
CA LEU A 1 0.72 -29.73 -9.27
C LEU A 1 2.24 -29.61 -9.38
N ARG A 2 2.78 -28.43 -9.69
CA ARG A 2 4.22 -28.15 -9.70
C ARG A 2 4.47 -26.92 -8.84
N LEU A 3 5.22 -27.06 -7.74
CA LEU A 3 5.56 -25.96 -6.83
C LEU A 3 6.74 -25.18 -7.42
N VAL A 4 6.55 -23.90 -7.75
CA VAL A 4 7.55 -23.05 -8.44
C VAL A 4 8.06 -21.88 -7.60
N GLY A 5 7.55 -21.71 -6.38
CA GLY A 5 7.94 -20.60 -5.53
C GLY A 5 7.09 -20.48 -4.28
N LEU A 6 7.37 -19.43 -3.51
CA LEU A 6 6.69 -19.09 -2.27
C LEU A 6 6.11 -17.68 -2.37
N HIS A 7 4.97 -17.45 -1.70
CA HIS A 7 4.26 -16.18 -1.66
C HIS A 7 4.10 -15.69 -0.23
N SER A 8 4.23 -14.38 -0.04
CA SER A 8 3.94 -13.72 1.23
C SER A 8 3.39 -12.32 0.97
N HIS A 9 2.22 -12.01 1.55
CA HIS A 9 1.65 -10.66 1.55
C HIS A 9 1.50 -10.17 2.99
N ILE A 10 2.18 -9.07 3.33
CA ILE A 10 2.37 -8.65 4.72
C ILE A 10 1.55 -7.43 5.16
N GLY A 11 0.81 -6.78 4.25
CA GLY A 11 -0.04 -5.65 4.63
C GLY A 11 -0.35 -4.65 3.51
N SER A 12 -0.79 -3.46 3.92
CA SER A 12 -1.19 -2.36 3.03
C SER A 12 -0.66 -1.03 3.57
N GLN A 13 -0.46 -0.05 2.68
CA GLN A 13 0.11 1.27 3.01
C GLN A 13 1.50 1.16 3.67
N ILE A 14 2.36 0.30 3.12
CA ILE A 14 3.72 0.10 3.61
C ILE A 14 4.64 1.13 2.97
N PHE A 15 5.33 1.91 3.80
CA PHE A 15 6.33 2.90 3.39
C PHE A 15 7.77 2.49 3.74
N ASP A 16 7.94 1.56 4.69
CA ASP A 16 9.25 1.09 5.14
C ASP A 16 9.53 -0.33 4.61
N VAL A 17 10.78 -0.55 4.18
CA VAL A 17 11.24 -1.85 3.68
C VAL A 17 11.52 -2.86 4.80
N ALA A 18 11.69 -2.42 6.05
CA ALA A 18 12.02 -3.31 7.17
C ALA A 18 11.03 -4.47 7.34
N GLY A 19 9.74 -4.22 7.08
CA GLY A 19 8.72 -5.28 7.08
C GLY A 19 8.94 -6.33 5.99
N PHE A 20 9.30 -5.90 4.78
CA PHE A 20 9.62 -6.80 3.68
C PHE A 20 10.92 -7.58 3.91
N GLU A 21 11.91 -6.97 4.56
CA GLU A 21 13.15 -7.63 4.95
C GLU A 21 12.89 -8.81 5.89
N LEU A 22 12.13 -8.57 6.96
CA LEU A 22 11.76 -9.64 7.90
C LEU A 22 10.92 -10.73 7.22
N ALA A 23 10.04 -10.36 6.29
CA ALA A 23 9.24 -11.31 5.52
C ALA A 23 10.11 -12.16 4.60
N ALA A 24 11.01 -11.54 3.84
CA ALA A 24 11.94 -12.23 2.95
C ALA A 24 12.85 -13.18 3.73
N HIS A 25 13.39 -12.74 4.88
CA HIS A 25 14.20 -13.57 5.77
C HIS A 25 13.46 -14.87 6.15
N ARG A 26 12.20 -14.77 6.56
CA ARG A 26 11.39 -15.93 6.96
C ARG A 26 11.05 -16.84 5.78
N VAL A 27 10.68 -16.27 4.64
CA VAL A 27 10.32 -17.03 3.42
C VAL A 27 11.53 -17.76 2.84
N ILE A 28 12.69 -17.10 2.79
CA ILE A 28 13.93 -17.69 2.32
C ILE A 28 14.47 -18.73 3.32
N GLY A 29 14.27 -18.50 4.62
CA GLY A 29 14.53 -19.51 5.65
C GLY A 29 13.72 -20.79 5.43
N LEU A 30 12.44 -20.67 5.08
CA LEU A 30 11.62 -21.82 4.69
C LEU A 30 12.14 -22.47 3.40
N LEU A 31 12.55 -21.69 2.40
CA LEU A 31 13.14 -22.24 1.17
C LEU A 31 14.40 -23.05 1.46
N ARG A 32 15.28 -22.57 2.35
CA ARG A 32 16.45 -23.32 2.83
C ARG A 32 16.05 -24.66 3.44
N ASP A 33 15.06 -24.67 4.32
CA ASP A 33 14.62 -25.89 5.00
C ASP A 33 14.05 -26.91 3.99
N VAL A 34 13.28 -26.44 3.01
CA VAL A 34 12.75 -27.27 1.92
C VAL A 34 13.88 -27.84 1.05
N VAL A 35 14.89 -27.05 0.70
CA VAL A 35 16.05 -27.53 -0.07
C VAL A 35 16.85 -28.56 0.72
N ALA A 36 17.03 -28.35 2.03
CA ALA A 36 17.74 -29.27 2.91
C ALA A 36 17.00 -30.62 3.05
N GLU A 37 15.67 -30.61 3.11
CA GLU A 37 14.86 -31.82 3.24
C GLU A 37 14.72 -32.60 1.93
N PHE A 38 14.49 -31.91 0.81
CA PHE A 38 14.13 -32.54 -0.48
C PHE A 38 15.25 -32.59 -1.51
N GLY A 39 16.38 -31.93 -1.24
CA GLY A 39 17.54 -31.85 -2.12
C GLY A 39 17.38 -30.81 -3.24
N VAL A 40 18.53 -30.41 -3.80
CA VAL A 40 18.63 -29.35 -4.82
C VAL A 40 17.89 -29.74 -6.11
N ASP A 41 18.01 -30.98 -6.57
CA ASP A 41 17.41 -31.40 -7.85
C ASP A 41 15.88 -31.31 -7.86
N LYS A 42 15.24 -31.63 -6.73
CA LYS A 42 13.78 -31.60 -6.60
C LYS A 42 13.22 -30.21 -6.32
N THR A 43 14.06 -29.28 -5.90
CA THR A 43 13.69 -27.92 -5.53
C THR A 43 14.19 -26.88 -6.53
N ALA A 44 14.96 -27.28 -7.55
CA ALA A 44 15.53 -26.39 -8.58
C ALA A 44 14.47 -25.54 -9.31
N GLN A 45 13.22 -26.03 -9.42
CA GLN A 45 12.13 -25.28 -10.04
C GLN A 45 11.50 -24.22 -9.12
N MET A 46 11.85 -24.17 -7.83
CA MET A 46 11.34 -23.19 -6.86
C MET A 46 12.12 -21.88 -6.96
N GLU A 47 12.02 -21.23 -8.13
CA GLU A 47 12.82 -20.07 -8.50
C GLU A 47 12.14 -18.73 -8.20
N ILE A 48 10.94 -18.72 -7.61
CA ILE A 48 10.15 -17.50 -7.37
C ILE A 48 9.98 -17.23 -5.87
N VAL A 49 10.25 -16.00 -5.47
CA VAL A 49 9.77 -15.43 -4.20
C VAL A 49 8.90 -14.23 -4.51
N ASP A 50 7.62 -14.35 -4.21
CA ASP A 50 6.64 -13.29 -4.34
C ASP A 50 6.43 -12.63 -2.97
N LEU A 51 6.79 -11.36 -2.86
CA LEU A 51 6.61 -10.56 -1.64
C LEU A 51 5.32 -9.75 -1.66
N GLY A 52 4.41 -10.07 -2.58
CA GLY A 52 3.06 -9.55 -2.65
C GLY A 52 3.00 -8.05 -2.91
N GLY A 53 1.85 -7.46 -2.57
CA GLY A 53 1.57 -6.04 -2.70
C GLY A 53 1.79 -5.24 -1.42
N GLY A 54 0.96 -4.21 -1.24
CA GLY A 54 0.93 -3.38 -0.03
C GLY A 54 1.70 -2.07 -0.13
N LEU A 55 2.36 -1.83 -1.28
CA LEU A 55 3.07 -0.61 -1.59
C LEU A 55 2.17 0.62 -1.41
N GLY A 56 2.59 1.53 -0.55
CA GLY A 56 1.79 2.68 -0.15
C GLY A 56 1.76 3.82 -1.18
N ILE A 57 0.73 4.65 -1.08
CA ILE A 57 0.59 5.91 -1.82
C ILE A 57 0.30 7.06 -0.85
N SER A 58 0.42 8.30 -1.34
CA SER A 58 -0.04 9.49 -0.61
C SER A 58 -1.53 9.73 -0.87
N TYR A 59 -2.35 9.62 0.17
CA TYR A 59 -3.71 10.17 0.25
C TYR A 59 -3.71 11.61 0.76
N LEU A 60 -2.77 11.95 1.64
CA LEU A 60 -2.62 13.26 2.25
C LEU A 60 -1.29 13.93 1.85
N PRO A 61 -1.22 15.27 1.81
CA PRO A 61 -0.02 15.98 1.37
C PRO A 61 1.25 15.72 2.19
N HIS A 62 1.10 15.28 3.45
CA HIS A 62 2.23 15.02 4.35
C HIS A 62 2.74 13.57 4.27
N GLU A 63 2.05 12.69 3.54
CA GLU A 63 2.48 11.30 3.34
C GLU A 63 3.52 11.23 2.21
N ASN A 64 4.63 10.54 2.48
CA ASN A 64 5.78 10.50 1.59
C ASN A 64 6.28 9.05 1.39
N PRO A 65 5.59 8.23 0.57
CA PRO A 65 6.08 6.90 0.21
C PRO A 65 7.41 7.01 -0.55
N PRO A 66 8.32 6.04 -0.37
CA PRO A 66 9.60 6.06 -1.09
C PRO A 66 9.38 5.95 -2.61
N PRO A 67 10.26 6.56 -3.43
CA PRO A 67 10.21 6.39 -4.88
C PRO A 67 10.28 4.90 -5.25
N MET A 68 9.42 4.46 -6.19
CA MET A 68 9.33 3.04 -6.55
C MET A 68 10.65 2.40 -6.98
N ARG A 69 11.52 3.16 -7.66
CA ARG A 69 12.84 2.68 -8.07
C ARG A 69 13.74 2.37 -6.87
N GLU A 70 13.67 3.19 -5.83
CA GLU A 70 14.45 2.98 -4.60
C GLU A 70 13.95 1.75 -3.85
N LEU A 71 12.63 1.63 -3.70
CA LEU A 71 12.02 0.48 -3.03
C LEU A 71 12.33 -0.83 -3.75
N ALA A 72 12.21 -0.87 -5.08
CA ALA A 72 12.58 -2.03 -5.87
C ALA A 72 14.06 -2.42 -5.71
N GLY A 73 14.97 -1.45 -5.70
CA GLY A 73 16.40 -1.69 -5.48
C GLY A 73 16.71 -2.26 -4.09
N LYS A 74 16.01 -1.78 -3.06
CA LYS A 74 16.12 -2.30 -1.69
C LYS A 74 15.60 -3.74 -1.60
N LEU A 75 14.42 -4.03 -2.14
CA LEU A 75 13.84 -5.39 -2.14
C LEU A 75 14.72 -6.41 -2.88
N GLN A 76 15.26 -6.04 -4.04
CA GLN A 76 16.19 -6.91 -4.78
C GLN A 76 17.47 -7.20 -3.97
N THR A 77 17.95 -6.19 -3.24
CA THR A 77 19.13 -6.34 -2.37
C THR A 77 18.85 -7.26 -1.19
N ILE A 78 17.69 -7.11 -0.55
CA ILE A 78 17.24 -7.98 0.54
C ILE A 78 17.20 -9.44 0.06
N VAL A 79 16.46 -9.74 -1.02
CA VAL A 79 16.31 -11.11 -1.52
C VAL A 79 17.67 -11.74 -1.86
N ARG A 80 18.55 -10.97 -2.49
CA ARG A 80 19.91 -11.43 -2.80
C ARG A 80 20.73 -11.73 -1.54
N ASN A 81 20.72 -10.83 -0.57
CA ASN A 81 21.50 -10.98 0.66
C ASN A 81 20.98 -12.14 1.52
N GLU A 82 19.67 -12.24 1.71
CA GLU A 82 19.04 -13.33 2.47
C GLU A 82 19.29 -14.70 1.81
N SER A 83 19.21 -14.78 0.47
CA SER A 83 19.51 -16.02 -0.26
C SER A 83 20.99 -16.42 -0.12
N ALA A 84 21.90 -15.45 -0.23
CA ALA A 84 23.33 -15.68 -0.05
C ALA A 84 23.67 -16.13 1.38
N ALA A 85 23.00 -15.58 2.39
CA ALA A 85 23.20 -15.94 3.79
C ALA A 85 22.86 -17.40 4.10
N VAL A 86 21.96 -18.01 3.30
CA VAL A 86 21.59 -19.44 3.43
C VAL A 86 22.20 -20.32 2.33
N GLY A 87 23.11 -19.79 1.52
CA GLY A 87 23.79 -20.55 0.46
C GLY A 87 22.90 -20.96 -0.72
N LEU A 88 21.82 -20.23 -0.97
CA LEU A 88 20.90 -20.47 -2.10
C LEU A 88 21.11 -19.45 -3.23
N PRO A 89 20.86 -19.85 -4.50
CA PRO A 89 20.76 -18.88 -5.58
C PRO A 89 19.61 -17.91 -5.31
N ALA A 90 19.78 -16.64 -5.66
CA ALA A 90 18.75 -15.64 -5.47
C ALA A 90 17.54 -15.96 -6.36
N PRO A 91 16.34 -16.18 -5.79
CA PRO A 91 15.13 -16.41 -6.58
C PRO A 91 14.70 -15.11 -7.27
N LYS A 92 13.93 -15.27 -8.33
CA LYS A 92 13.22 -14.18 -8.99
C LYS A 92 12.24 -13.54 -8.01
N LEU A 93 12.45 -12.26 -7.73
CA LEU A 93 11.51 -11.44 -6.97
C LEU A 93 10.29 -11.10 -7.82
N VAL A 94 9.09 -11.32 -7.26
CA VAL A 94 7.80 -10.85 -7.77
C VAL A 94 7.14 -9.94 -6.74
N VAL A 95 6.36 -8.97 -7.22
CA VAL A 95 5.55 -8.04 -6.42
C VAL A 95 4.16 -7.87 -7.06
N GLU A 96 3.16 -7.55 -6.25
CA GLU A 96 1.75 -7.50 -6.66
C GLU A 96 1.09 -6.12 -6.36
N PRO A 97 1.58 -5.00 -6.94
CA PRO A 97 1.05 -3.68 -6.62
C PRO A 97 -0.35 -3.44 -7.20
N GLY A 98 -1.36 -3.35 -6.33
CA GLY A 98 -2.68 -2.85 -6.70
C GLY A 98 -2.79 -1.33 -6.54
N ARG A 99 -2.86 -0.87 -5.28
CA ARG A 99 -3.09 0.53 -4.90
C ARG A 99 -2.08 1.49 -5.53
N ALA A 100 -0.80 1.13 -5.55
CA ALA A 100 0.26 1.98 -6.05
C ALA A 100 0.20 2.22 -7.57
N ILE A 101 -0.53 1.38 -8.32
CA ILE A 101 -0.78 1.58 -9.74
C ILE A 101 -2.10 2.33 -9.94
N ALA A 102 -3.20 1.79 -9.40
CA ALA A 102 -4.54 2.27 -9.74
C ALA A 102 -5.00 3.51 -8.95
N GLY A 103 -4.42 3.76 -7.77
CA GLY A 103 -4.89 4.80 -6.85
C GLY A 103 -4.64 6.23 -7.35
N PRO A 104 -3.38 6.67 -7.51
CA PRO A 104 -3.07 8.08 -7.77
C PRO A 104 -3.58 8.62 -9.12
N GLY A 105 -3.87 7.74 -10.08
CA GLY A 105 -4.33 8.12 -11.42
C GLY A 105 -5.82 8.47 -11.50
N THR A 106 -6.58 8.35 -10.40
CA THR A 106 -8.03 8.53 -10.40
C THR A 106 -8.47 9.45 -9.27
N ILE A 107 -9.45 10.32 -9.55
CA ILE A 107 -10.16 11.10 -8.55
C ILE A 107 -11.67 10.81 -8.64
N THR A 108 -12.41 11.13 -7.59
CA THR A 108 -13.87 11.14 -7.62
C THR A 108 -14.34 12.59 -7.58
N LEU A 109 -15.14 12.98 -8.57
CA LEU A 109 -15.75 14.30 -8.63
C LEU A 109 -17.16 14.21 -8.04
N TYR A 110 -17.50 15.19 -7.21
CA TYR A 110 -18.82 15.31 -6.60
C TYR A 110 -19.38 16.71 -6.83
N GLU A 111 -20.70 16.81 -6.89
CA GLU A 111 -21.43 18.07 -6.82
C GLU A 111 -21.88 18.35 -5.38
N VAL A 112 -21.68 19.59 -4.91
CA VAL A 112 -22.14 20.02 -3.59
C VAL A 112 -23.64 20.27 -3.62
N GLY A 113 -24.39 19.54 -2.80
CA GLY A 113 -25.84 19.75 -2.65
C GLY A 113 -26.18 20.70 -1.50
N THR A 114 -25.83 20.32 -0.27
CA THR A 114 -26.20 21.09 0.94
C THR A 114 -24.97 21.47 1.74
N VAL A 115 -24.93 22.72 2.20
CA VAL A 115 -23.92 23.21 3.14
C VAL A 115 -24.62 23.63 4.43
N LYS A 116 -24.16 23.11 5.56
CA LYS A 116 -24.74 23.40 6.86
C LYS A 116 -23.67 23.61 7.92
N ASP A 117 -23.73 24.71 8.64
CA ASP A 117 -22.95 24.91 9.86
C ASP A 117 -23.68 24.27 11.04
N VAL A 118 -23.02 23.33 11.70
CA VAL A 118 -23.56 22.59 12.85
C VAL A 118 -22.76 22.98 14.08
N ALA A 119 -23.44 23.52 15.10
CA ALA A 119 -22.83 23.79 16.39
C ALA A 119 -22.37 22.46 17.01
N VAL A 120 -21.07 22.36 17.33
CA VAL A 120 -20.45 21.21 18.01
C VAL A 120 -20.02 21.55 19.44
N ALA A 121 -20.02 22.84 19.80
CA ALA A 121 -19.93 23.38 21.15
C ALA A 121 -20.56 24.79 21.18
N SER A 122 -20.65 25.43 22.35
CA SER A 122 -21.21 26.79 22.51
C SER A 122 -20.51 27.87 21.68
N ASP A 123 -19.24 27.64 21.34
CA ASP A 123 -18.35 28.57 20.63
C ASP A 123 -17.76 27.98 19.34
N ARG A 124 -18.12 26.73 18.99
CA ARG A 124 -17.53 26.00 17.86
C ARG A 124 -18.58 25.44 16.94
N HIS A 125 -18.35 25.64 15.64
CA HIS A 125 -19.16 25.10 14.57
C HIS A 125 -18.30 24.18 13.69
N ARG A 126 -18.93 23.16 13.11
CA ARG A 126 -18.37 22.35 12.05
C ARG A 126 -19.20 22.53 10.80
N ARG A 127 -18.55 22.82 9.68
CA ARG A 127 -19.21 22.88 8.39
C ARG A 127 -19.40 21.46 7.84
N TYR A 128 -20.64 21.09 7.60
CA TYR A 128 -20.99 19.85 6.91
C TYR A 128 -21.31 20.18 5.45
N VAL A 129 -20.68 19.47 4.53
CA VAL A 129 -20.87 19.62 3.08
C VAL A 129 -21.39 18.30 2.52
N SER A 130 -22.70 18.23 2.28
CA SER A 130 -23.33 17.08 1.65
C SER A 130 -23.11 17.11 0.14
N VAL A 131 -22.72 15.97 -0.38
CA VAL A 131 -22.44 15.75 -1.80
C VAL A 131 -23.41 14.74 -2.41
N ASP A 132 -23.39 14.59 -3.72
CA ASP A 132 -24.22 13.70 -4.53
C ASP A 132 -23.80 12.22 -4.53
N GLY A 133 -22.86 11.83 -3.67
CA GLY A 133 -22.44 10.45 -3.44
C GLY A 133 -22.19 10.15 -1.96
N GLY A 134 -21.35 9.16 -1.68
CA GLY A 134 -20.94 8.85 -0.30
C GLY A 134 -20.41 7.42 -0.14
N MET A 135 -20.87 6.73 0.90
CA MET A 135 -20.38 5.39 1.21
C MET A 135 -20.70 4.33 0.14
N SER A 136 -21.63 4.60 -0.76
CA SER A 136 -21.98 3.75 -1.90
C SER A 136 -20.84 3.62 -2.91
N ASP A 137 -20.11 4.71 -3.14
CA ASP A 137 -19.04 4.82 -4.15
C ASP A 137 -17.65 4.95 -3.51
N ASN A 138 -17.56 5.39 -2.25
CA ASN A 138 -16.31 5.39 -1.47
C ASN A 138 -16.57 5.00 0.00
N ILE A 139 -16.64 3.69 0.26
CA ILE A 139 -16.89 3.14 1.61
C ILE A 139 -15.67 3.26 2.56
N ARG A 140 -14.49 3.65 2.05
CA ARG A 140 -13.21 3.43 2.75
C ARG A 140 -13.07 4.22 4.05
N THR A 141 -13.64 5.41 4.14
CA THR A 141 -13.61 6.18 5.40
C THR A 141 -14.45 5.49 6.48
N SER A 142 -15.65 5.02 6.14
CA SER A 142 -16.52 4.30 7.08
C SER A 142 -15.96 2.93 7.49
N LEU A 143 -15.35 2.21 6.54
CA LEU A 143 -14.89 0.84 6.77
C LEU A 143 -13.49 0.76 7.39
N TYR A 144 -12.59 1.68 7.02
CA TYR A 144 -11.17 1.61 7.40
C TYR A 144 -10.68 2.87 8.12
N GLY A 145 -11.52 3.88 8.34
CA GLY A 145 -11.07 5.17 8.84
C GLY A 145 -10.13 5.90 7.88
N ALA A 146 -10.19 5.57 6.57
CA ALA A 146 -9.31 6.18 5.58
C ALA A 146 -9.55 7.70 5.45
N GLU A 147 -8.47 8.46 5.43
CA GLU A 147 -8.47 9.90 5.19
C GLU A 147 -8.17 10.22 3.72
N TYR A 148 -8.64 11.36 3.24
CA TYR A 148 -8.49 11.81 1.86
C TYR A 148 -8.27 13.32 1.80
N ASP A 149 -7.48 13.77 0.81
CA ASP A 149 -7.45 15.17 0.41
C ASP A 149 -8.67 15.50 -0.46
N VAL A 150 -9.33 16.62 -0.15
CA VAL A 150 -10.51 17.10 -0.89
C VAL A 150 -10.32 18.56 -1.27
N ARG A 151 -10.64 18.90 -2.51
CA ARG A 151 -10.40 20.23 -3.09
C ARG A 151 -11.62 20.72 -3.86
N LEU A 152 -11.85 22.02 -3.80
CA LEU A 152 -12.79 22.69 -4.70
C LEU A 152 -12.11 22.82 -6.08
N LEU A 153 -12.67 22.16 -7.10
CA LEU A 153 -12.10 22.13 -8.46
C LEU A 153 -12.81 23.04 -9.47
N SER A 154 -14.07 23.40 -9.21
CA SER A 154 -14.92 24.12 -10.17
C SER A 154 -14.68 25.64 -10.20
N ARG A 155 -14.03 26.21 -9.18
CA ARG A 155 -13.73 27.65 -9.07
C ARG A 155 -12.60 27.91 -8.08
N THR A 156 -12.00 29.09 -8.17
CA THR A 156 -11.11 29.64 -7.14
C THR A 156 -11.91 30.38 -6.06
N SER A 157 -11.34 30.48 -4.86
CA SER A 157 -11.95 31.18 -3.73
C SER A 157 -10.86 31.77 -2.84
N ASP A 158 -10.99 33.05 -2.50
CA ASP A 158 -10.11 33.75 -1.55
C ASP A 158 -10.57 33.60 -0.09
N ALA A 159 -11.69 32.90 0.14
CA ALA A 159 -12.16 32.60 1.48
C ALA A 159 -11.12 31.77 2.26
N ALA A 160 -10.99 32.07 3.55
CA ALA A 160 -10.10 31.33 4.43
C ALA A 160 -10.50 29.83 4.47
N PRO A 161 -9.52 28.90 4.47
CA PRO A 161 -9.79 27.49 4.67
C PRO A 161 -10.57 27.24 5.96
N THR A 162 -11.55 26.33 5.89
CA THR A 162 -12.37 25.96 7.06
C THR A 162 -12.37 24.45 7.23
N LEU A 163 -12.46 23.99 8.48
CA LEU A 163 -12.62 22.57 8.77
C LEU A 163 -14.03 22.12 8.36
N ALA A 164 -14.09 21.32 7.30
CA ALA A 164 -15.32 20.73 6.79
C ALA A 164 -15.33 19.21 7.02
N ARG A 165 -16.53 18.63 7.04
CA ARG A 165 -16.75 17.18 7.03
C ARG A 165 -17.88 16.82 6.07
#